data_AF-A0A917VMC6-F1
#
_entry.id   AF-A0A917VMC6-F1
#
_cell.length_a   1.000
_cell.length_b   1.000
_cell.length_c   1.000
_cell.angle_alpha   90.00
_cell.angle_beta   90.00
_cell.angle_gamma   90.00
#
_symmetry.space_group_name_H-M   'P 1'
#
loop_
_entity.id
_entity.type
_entity.pdbx_description
1 polymer ?
#
loop_
_entity_poly.entity_id
_entity_poly.type
_entity_poly.pdbx_seq_one_letter_code
_entity_poly.pdbx_strand_id
1 'polypeptide(L)'
;MSDNTRSRSHGGRNGKATDGITRTPHRETQYIHLVRLAWDLHRRGLGAAVELASGLEPVLLVHRPNDALRVMALAREGTWFFTWGRGRDHRVRALANDAAERIWEVAR
;
A
#
# COMPACT_ATOMS: atom_id res chain seq x y z
N MET A 1 -51.34 37.87 -30.90
CA MET A 1 -50.56 36.64 -31.18
C MET A 1 -49.38 36.67 -30.25
N SER A 2 -49.43 35.85 -29.20
CA SER A 2 -48.44 35.78 -28.14
C SER A 2 -47.48 34.65 -28.45
N ASP A 3 -46.18 34.94 -28.60
CA ASP A 3 -45.14 33.93 -28.66
C ASP A 3 -44.14 34.18 -27.53
N ASN A 4 -44.16 33.27 -26.56
CA ASN A 4 -43.33 33.27 -25.36
C ASN A 4 -42.32 32.12 -25.51
N THR A 5 -41.20 32.40 -26.16
CA THR A 5 -40.11 31.43 -26.30
C THR A 5 -39.05 31.67 -25.24
N ARG A 6 -38.98 30.73 -24.28
CA ARG A 6 -37.85 30.50 -23.39
C ARG A 6 -36.53 30.48 -24.18
N SER A 7 -35.49 31.10 -23.65
CA SER A 7 -34.16 30.49 -23.70
C SER A 7 -33.29 30.91 -22.53
N ARG A 8 -32.74 29.87 -21.93
CA ARG A 8 -31.98 29.83 -20.67
C ARG A 8 -30.63 30.48 -20.85
N SER A 9 -30.27 31.30 -19.86
CA SER A 9 -28.89 31.69 -19.58
C SER A 9 -28.11 30.47 -19.07
N HIS A 10 -27.08 30.06 -19.81
CA HIS A 10 -25.92 29.35 -19.26
C HIS A 10 -24.68 29.90 -19.96
N GLY A 11 -24.16 30.97 -19.39
CA GLY A 11 -22.87 31.55 -19.75
C GLY A 11 -21.80 31.06 -18.80
N GLY A 12 -20.68 30.63 -19.38
CA GLY A 12 -19.37 30.58 -18.73
C GLY A 12 -19.07 29.30 -17.95
N ARG A 13 -17.85 28.76 -17.97
CA ARG A 13 -16.65 29.00 -18.79
C ARG A 13 -15.67 27.92 -18.33
N ASN A 14 -14.97 27.32 -19.28
CA ASN A 14 -13.57 26.90 -19.26
C ASN A 14 -12.95 26.37 -17.95
N GLY A 15 -12.49 25.11 -18.02
CA GLY A 15 -11.51 24.56 -17.08
C GLY A 15 -11.03 23.18 -17.51
N LYS A 16 -10.23 23.13 -18.58
CA LYS A 16 -9.41 21.96 -18.93
C LYS A 16 -8.16 21.97 -18.03
N ALA A 17 -7.97 20.92 -17.25
CA ALA A 17 -6.72 20.51 -16.61
C ALA A 17 -6.88 18.98 -16.36
N THR A 18 -6.27 18.05 -17.10
CA THR A 18 -4.85 17.65 -17.02
C THR A 18 -4.22 18.02 -15.69
N ASP A 19 -4.15 17.08 -14.76
CA ASP A 19 -2.85 16.53 -14.34
C ASP A 19 -3.00 15.41 -13.31
N GLY A 20 -2.07 14.46 -13.40
CA GLY A 20 -1.99 13.30 -12.53
C GLY A 20 -1.88 13.71 -11.06
N ILE A 21 -2.93 13.43 -10.30
CA ILE A 21 -2.92 13.57 -8.85
C ILE A 21 -2.14 12.39 -8.25
N THR A 22 -0.82 12.53 -8.24
CA THR A 22 0.09 12.16 -7.16
C THR A 22 -0.38 11.04 -6.22
N ARG A 23 -0.47 9.80 -6.70
CA ARG A 23 -0.60 8.59 -5.84
C ARG A 23 0.75 8.11 -5.27
N THR A 24 1.80 8.90 -5.47
CA THR A 24 3.21 8.53 -5.32
C THR A 24 3.74 8.40 -3.88
N PRO A 25 3.37 9.25 -2.89
CA PRO A 25 4.03 9.18 -1.57
C PRO A 25 3.65 7.92 -0.77
N HIS A 26 2.46 7.36 -0.99
CA HIS A 26 2.00 6.18 -0.25
C HIS A 26 2.71 4.90 -0.72
N ARG A 27 2.94 4.75 -2.03
CA ARG A 27 3.56 3.54 -2.62
C ARG A 27 5.06 3.45 -2.34
N GLU A 28 5.75 4.59 -2.41
CA GLU A 28 7.16 4.67 -2.04
C GLU A 28 7.37 4.38 -0.55
N THR A 29 6.52 4.96 0.31
CA THR A 29 6.61 4.70 1.76
C THR A 29 6.30 3.23 2.09
N GLN A 30 5.31 2.61 1.42
CA GLN A 30 5.07 1.17 1.51
C GLN A 30 6.33 0.37 1.18
N TYR A 31 6.95 0.67 0.04
CA TYR A 31 8.18 0.01 -0.39
C TYR A 31 9.30 0.15 0.64
N ILE A 32 9.54 1.36 1.16
CA ILE A 32 10.56 1.60 2.20
C ILE A 32 10.30 0.75 3.45
N HIS A 33 9.05 0.68 3.93
CA HIS A 33 8.71 -0.17 5.07
C HIS A 33 8.97 -1.66 4.80
N LEU A 34 8.63 -2.14 3.60
CA LEU A 34 8.85 -3.52 3.21
C LEU A 34 10.34 -3.86 3.05
N VAL A 35 11.15 -2.94 2.51
CA VAL A 35 12.61 -3.11 2.41
C VAL A 35 13.25 -3.17 3.79
N ARG A 36 12.83 -2.31 4.73
CA ARG A 36 13.30 -2.35 6.11
C ARG A 36 12.98 -3.69 6.77
N LEU A 37 11.74 -4.17 6.62
CA LEU A 37 11.34 -5.48 7.12
C LEU A 37 12.15 -6.61 6.46
N ALA A 38 12.35 -6.57 5.15
CA ALA A 38 13.15 -7.55 4.43
C ALA A 38 14.58 -7.63 4.98
N TRP A 39 15.19 -6.48 5.27
CA TRP A 39 16.52 -6.40 5.87
C TRP A 39 16.54 -7.03 7.27
N ASP A 40 15.55 -6.72 8.12
CA ASP A 40 15.46 -7.28 9.47
C ASP A 40 15.27 -8.81 9.46
N LEU A 41 14.46 -9.33 8.53
CA LEU A 41 14.27 -10.77 8.33
C LEU A 41 15.53 -11.45 7.78
N HIS A 42 16.25 -10.79 6.87
CA HIS A 42 17.52 -11.28 6.33
C HIS A 42 18.56 -11.47 7.44
N ARG A 43 18.70 -10.52 8.37
CA ARG A 43 19.59 -10.67 9.54
C ARG A 43 19.24 -11.86 10.42
N ARG A 44 18.00 -12.36 10.35
CA ARG A 44 17.51 -13.54 11.07
C ARG A 44 17.59 -14.83 10.23
N GLY A 45 18.20 -14.78 9.05
CA GLY A 45 18.39 -15.93 8.16
C GLY A 45 17.19 -16.26 7.27
N LEU A 46 16.16 -15.42 7.20
CA LEU A 46 15.05 -15.62 6.26
C LEU A 46 15.31 -14.91 4.94
N GLY A 47 15.12 -15.64 3.83
CA GLY A 47 15.13 -15.06 2.49
C GLY A 47 13.83 -14.32 2.22
N ALA A 48 13.91 -13.04 1.85
CA ALA A 48 12.75 -12.24 1.49
C ALA A 48 13.03 -11.33 0.28
N ALA A 49 12.00 -11.06 -0.54
CA ALA A 49 12.10 -10.24 -1.74
C ALA A 49 10.90 -9.30 -1.85
N VAL A 50 11.15 -8.03 -2.18
CA VAL A 50 10.07 -7.05 -2.42
C VAL A 50 9.70 -7.04 -3.90
N GLU A 51 8.44 -7.34 -4.20
CA GLU A 51 7.87 -7.26 -5.54
C GLU A 51 7.23 -5.88 -5.77
N LEU A 52 7.61 -5.25 -6.89
CA LEU A 52 7.09 -3.96 -7.35
C LEU A 52 6.40 -4.09 -8.71
N ALA A 53 5.29 -4.82 -8.78
CA ALA A 53 4.52 -4.93 -10.02
C ALA A 53 3.83 -3.59 -10.37
N SER A 54 3.87 -3.21 -11.65
CA SER A 54 3.24 -1.98 -12.14
C SER A 54 1.74 -1.99 -11.87
N GLY A 55 1.21 -0.89 -11.31
CA GLY A 55 -0.21 -0.77 -10.96
C GLY A 55 -0.67 -1.58 -9.75
N LEU A 56 0.20 -2.39 -9.14
CA LEU A 56 -0.09 -3.16 -7.93
C LEU A 56 0.63 -2.58 -6.70
N GLU A 57 0.08 -2.89 -5.53
CA GLU A 57 0.69 -2.56 -4.25
C GLU A 57 1.99 -3.36 -4.05
N PRO A 58 3.06 -2.72 -3.53
CA PRO A 58 4.27 -3.42 -3.13
C PRO A 58 3.96 -4.56 -2.16
N VAL A 59 4.57 -5.71 -2.39
CA VAL A 59 4.46 -6.89 -1.52
C VAL A 59 5.85 -7.38 -1.18
N LEU A 60 6.06 -7.76 0.07
CA LEU A 60 7.21 -8.55 0.49
C LEU A 60 6.83 -10.03 0.44
N LEU A 61 7.59 -10.82 -0.29
CA LEU A 61 7.54 -12.27 -0.25
C LEU A 61 8.60 -12.77 0.71
N VAL A 62 8.19 -13.50 1.75
CA VAL A 62 9.10 -14.23 2.62
C VAL A 62 9.05 -15.70 2.20
N HIS A 63 10.18 -16.24 1.75
CA HIS A 63 10.25 -17.61 1.25
C HIS A 63 10.16 -18.62 2.40
N ARG A 64 9.28 -19.62 2.26
CA ARG A 64 9.13 -20.76 3.16
C ARG A 64 9.29 -22.05 2.34
N PRO A 65 9.52 -23.22 2.98
CA PRO A 65 9.80 -24.46 2.26
C PRO A 65 8.71 -24.87 1.25
N ASN A 66 7.45 -24.56 1.52
CA ASN A 66 6.30 -25.02 0.71
C ASN A 66 5.55 -23.90 -0.01
N ASP A 67 5.80 -22.63 0.32
CA ASP A 67 5.07 -21.47 -0.21
C ASP A 67 5.77 -20.14 0.19
N ALA A 68 5.33 -18.99 -0.32
CA ALA A 68 5.77 -17.68 0.12
C ALA A 68 4.72 -17.01 1.03
N LEU A 69 5.14 -16.47 2.17
CA LEU A 69 4.30 -15.58 2.97
C LEU A 69 4.27 -14.20 2.30
N ARG A 70 3.09 -13.77 1.86
CA ARG A 70 2.89 -12.43 1.28
C ARG A 70 2.62 -11.43 2.41
N VAL A 71 3.51 -10.46 2.57
CA VAL A 71 3.39 -9.37 3.54
C VAL A 71 3.15 -8.05 2.80
N MET A 72 2.13 -7.32 3.20
CA MET A 72 1.80 -5.99 2.69
C MET A 72 2.01 -4.93 3.76
N ALA A 73 2.36 -3.71 3.33
CA ALA A 73 2.40 -2.54 4.20
C ALA A 73 1.16 -1.67 3.94
N LEU A 74 0.43 -1.29 4.98
CA LEU A 74 -0.74 -0.42 4.87
C LEU A 74 -0.73 0.67 5.93
N ALA A 75 -1.19 1.86 5.56
CA ALA A 75 -1.41 2.96 6.49
C ALA A 75 -2.87 2.96 6.94
N ARG A 76 -3.09 3.09 8.25
CA ARG A 76 -4.41 3.28 8.84
C ARG A 76 -4.32 4.31 9.95
N GLU A 77 -5.13 5.36 9.84
CA GLU A 77 -5.21 6.42 10.86
C GLU A 77 -3.82 6.98 11.22
N GLY A 78 -2.98 7.21 10.21
CA GLY A 78 -1.61 7.72 10.38
C GLY A 78 -0.59 6.72 10.92
N THR A 79 -0.98 5.48 11.20
CA THR A 79 -0.09 4.41 11.64
C THR A 79 0.14 3.38 10.54
N TRP A 80 1.39 2.95 10.37
CA TRP A 80 1.75 1.87 9.45
C TRP A 80 1.66 0.50 10.09
N PHE A 81 1.17 -0.47 9.33
CA PHE A 81 1.04 -1.87 9.73
C PHE A 81 1.59 -2.78 8.63
N PHE A 82 2.20 -3.89 9.04
CA PHE A 82 2.38 -5.05 8.18
C PHE A 82 1.18 -5.99 8.33
N THR A 83 0.73 -6.59 7.24
CA THR A 83 -0.32 -7.61 7.23
C THR A 83 0.05 -8.78 6.33
N TRP A 84 -0.39 -9.98 6.67
CA TRP A 84 -0.11 -11.21 5.91
C TRP A 84 -1.32 -12.13 5.75
N GLY A 85 -2.52 -11.60 5.98
CA GLY A 85 -3.75 -12.37 5.90
C GLY A 85 -4.97 -11.52 6.23
N ARG A 86 -6.10 -12.18 6.44
CA ARG A 86 -7.34 -11.53 6.90
C ARG A 86 -7.45 -11.67 8.42
N GLY A 87 -7.73 -10.59 9.14
CA GLY A 87 -7.94 -10.62 10.59
C GLY A 87 -7.01 -9.70 11.37
N ARG A 88 -7.33 -9.46 12.65
CA ARG A 88 -6.54 -8.59 13.54
C ARG A 88 -5.24 -9.24 13.99
N ASP A 89 -5.22 -10.57 14.10
CA ASP A 89 -4.03 -11.34 14.51
C ASP A 89 -3.00 -11.48 13.39
N HIS A 90 -3.39 -11.10 12.17
CA HIS A 90 -2.53 -11.11 10.98
C HIS A 90 -1.97 -9.73 10.67
N ARG A 91 -1.82 -8.87 11.68
CA ARG A 91 -1.17 -7.57 11.54
C ARG A 91 -0.22 -7.25 12.70
N VAL A 92 0.80 -6.45 12.42
CA VAL A 92 1.69 -5.86 13.43
C VAL A 92 2.03 -4.42 13.04
N ARG A 93 2.31 -3.52 14.00
CA ARG A 93 2.69 -2.14 13.68
C ARG A 93 4.07 -2.15 13.01
N ALA A 94 4.23 -1.45 11.89
CA ALA A 94 5.42 -1.55 11.04
C ALA A 94 6.69 -0.98 11.69
N LEU A 95 6.55 -0.06 12.65
CA LEU A 95 7.66 0.57 13.39
C LEU A 95 7.80 0.04 14.81
N ALA A 96 7.09 -1.04 15.17
CA ALA A 96 7.29 -1.67 16.47
C ALA A 96 8.57 -2.52 16.46
N ASN A 97 9.27 -2.55 17.60
CA ASN A 97 10.54 -3.27 17.74
C ASN A 97 10.40 -4.79 17.51
N ASP A 98 9.20 -5.33 17.71
CA ASP A 98 8.84 -6.75 17.57
C ASP A 98 8.25 -7.10 16.20
N ALA A 99 8.12 -6.14 15.28
CA ALA A 99 7.46 -6.37 14.00
C ALA A 99 8.12 -7.48 13.17
N ALA A 100 9.45 -7.45 13.07
CA ALA A 100 10.21 -8.47 12.36
C ALA A 100 10.15 -9.85 13.04
N GLU A 101 10.11 -9.87 14.38
CA GLU A 101 9.96 -11.11 15.15
C GLU A 101 8.62 -11.76 14.88
N ARG A 102 7.54 -10.98 14.91
CA ARG A 102 6.19 -11.49 14.66
C ARG A 102 6.04 -12.07 13.25
N ILE A 103 6.62 -11.40 12.25
CA ILE A 103 6.62 -11.92 10.87
C ILE A 103 7.48 -13.18 10.75
N TRP A 104 8.64 -13.21 11.42
CA TRP A 104 9.51 -14.39 11.46
C TRP A 104 8.82 -15.60 12.07
N GLU A 105 8.07 -15.43 13.17
CA GLU A 105 7.30 -16.51 13.82
C GLU A 105 6.26 -17.15 12.88
N VAL A 106 5.62 -16.34 12.05
CA VAL A 106 4.60 -16.82 11.08
C VAL A 106 5.25 -17.43 9.84
N ALA A 107 6.46 -17.00 9.50
CA ALA A 107 7.17 -17.46 8.31
C ALA A 107 7.91 -18.79 8.51
N ARG A 108 8.24 -19.17 9.75
CA ARG A 108 8.97 -20.40 10.07
C ARG A 108 8.12 -21.67 9.93
#